data_AF-A0AAP7A209-F1
#
_entry.id   AF-A0AAP7A209-F1
#
_cell.length_a   1.000
_cell.length_b   1.000
_cell.length_c   1.000
_cell.angle_alpha   90.00
_cell.angle_beta   90.00
_cell.angle_gamma   90.00
#
_symmetry.space_group_name_H-M   'P 1'
#
loop_
_entity.id
_entity.type
_entity.pdbx_description
1 polymer ?
#
loop_
_entity_poly.entity_id
_entity_poly.type
_entity_poly.pdbx_seq_one_letter_code
_entity_poly.pdbx_strand_id
1 'polypeptide(L)' 'EKEAKEAVAPLAKKLFNIDITGYEVKWDSLFKDYRFIEKDDVTAVRAALDAEKNVVYIKSGSRAAAGN' A
#
# COMPACT_ATOMS: atom_id res chain seq x y z
N GLU A 1 7.57 -4.83 6.52
CA GLU A 1 6.09 -4.73 6.40
C GLU A 1 5.47 -3.79 7.43
N LYS A 2 5.80 -3.91 8.72
CA LYS A 2 5.29 -3.02 9.78
C LYS A 2 5.61 -1.53 9.56
N GLU A 3 6.84 -1.21 9.16
CA GLU A 3 7.27 0.17 8.84
C GLU A 3 6.56 0.74 7.61
N ALA A 4 6.38 -0.07 6.55
CA ALA A 4 5.62 0.33 5.38
C ALA A 4 4.17 0.68 5.74
N LYS A 5 3.56 -0.11 6.65
CA LYS A 5 2.21 0.16 7.14
C LYS A 5 2.14 1.48 7.92
N GLU A 6 3.11 1.76 8.77
CA GLU A 6 3.16 3.01 9.54
C GLU A 6 3.40 4.25 8.66
N ALA A 7 4.24 4.14 7.63
CA ALA A 7 4.47 5.23 6.69
C ALA A 7 3.27 5.46 5.74
N VAL A 8 2.65 4.38 5.27
CA VAL A 8 1.58 4.44 4.26
C VAL A 8 0.21 4.68 4.89
N ALA A 9 -0.05 4.25 6.13
CA ALA A 9 -1.35 4.46 6.79
C ALA A 9 -1.80 5.93 6.88
N PRO A 10 -0.98 6.88 7.36
CA PRO A 10 -1.36 8.29 7.37
C PRO A 10 -1.52 8.85 5.95
N LEU A 11 -0.73 8.39 4.98
CA LEU A 11 -0.82 8.83 3.59
C LEU A 11 -2.08 8.31 2.89
N ALA A 12 -2.42 7.03 3.07
CA ALA A 12 -3.63 6.43 2.50
C ALA A 12 -4.89 7.10 3.05
N LYS A 13 -4.91 7.39 4.36
CA LYS A 13 -6.02 8.11 4.99
C LYS A 13 -6.10 9.56 4.50
N LYS A 14 -4.96 10.24 4.32
CA LYS A 14 -4.95 11.64 3.87
C LYS A 14 -5.27 11.80 2.38
N LEU A 15 -4.77 10.92 1.52
CA LEU A 15 -4.90 11.03 0.06
C LEU A 15 -6.18 10.37 -0.46
N PHE A 16 -6.59 9.26 0.14
CA PHE A 16 -7.68 8.44 -0.36
C PHE A 16 -8.81 8.24 0.65
N ASN A 17 -8.65 8.74 1.88
CA ASN A 17 -9.59 8.50 2.97
C ASN A 17 -9.82 6.99 3.25
N ILE A 18 -8.79 6.17 3.01
CA ILE A 18 -8.80 4.72 3.22
C ILE A 18 -8.07 4.40 4.52
N ASP A 19 -8.68 3.55 5.35
CA ASP A 19 -8.04 3.03 6.56
C ASP A 19 -7.40 1.68 6.31
N ILE A 20 -6.09 1.68 6.08
CA ILE A 20 -5.31 0.45 5.83
C ILE A 20 -4.79 -0.20 7.12
N THR A 21 -5.14 0.31 8.31
CA THR A 21 -4.66 -0.25 9.59
C THR A 21 -5.12 -1.69 9.82
N GLY A 22 -6.23 -2.09 9.23
CA GLY A 22 -6.73 -3.47 9.23
C GLY A 22 -6.24 -4.35 8.06
N TYR A 23 -5.52 -3.77 7.09
CA TYR A 23 -5.15 -4.50 5.87
C TYR A 23 -3.92 -5.36 6.07
N GLU A 24 -3.89 -6.47 5.33
CA GLU A 24 -2.75 -7.36 5.24
C GLU A 24 -1.71 -6.73 4.31
N VAL A 25 -0.46 -6.67 4.75
CA VAL A 25 0.63 -6.11 3.94
C VAL A 25 1.43 -7.26 3.39
N LYS A 26 1.54 -7.35 2.07
CA LYS A 26 2.42 -8.29 1.38
C LYS A 26 3.41 -7.53 0.53
N TRP A 27 4.69 -7.81 0.70
CA TRP A 27 5.72 -7.32 -0.21
C TRP A 27 5.64 -8.07 -1.56
N ASP A 28 5.63 -7.32 -2.65
CA ASP A 28 5.69 -7.84 -4.02
C ASP A 28 7.10 -7.61 -4.58
N SER A 29 7.85 -8.70 -4.77
CA SER A 29 9.22 -8.65 -5.30
C SER A 29 9.29 -8.37 -6.79
N LEU A 30 8.20 -8.59 -7.56
CA LEU A 30 8.15 -8.30 -9.00
C LEU A 30 8.12 -6.81 -9.25
N PHE A 31 7.25 -6.10 -8.52
CA PHE A 31 7.05 -4.66 -8.66
C PHE A 31 7.83 -3.83 -7.64
N LYS A 32 8.49 -4.50 -6.67
CA LYS A 32 9.21 -3.88 -5.55
C LYS A 32 8.31 -2.91 -4.78
N ASP A 33 7.06 -3.31 -4.57
CA ASP A 33 6.07 -2.52 -3.86
C ASP A 33 5.32 -3.34 -2.79
N TYR A 34 4.75 -2.63 -1.83
CA TYR A 34 3.91 -3.22 -0.79
C TYR A 34 2.45 -3.18 -1.23
N ARG A 35 1.82 -4.35 -1.23
CA ARG A 35 0.38 -4.52 -1.45
C ARG A 35 -0.33 -4.53 -0.12
N PHE A 36 -1.30 -3.65 0.03
CA PHE A 36 -2.24 -3.59 1.14
C PHE A 36 -3.53 -4.24 0.67
N ILE A 37 -3.79 -5.42 1.22
CA ILE A 37 -4.87 -6.30 0.83
C ILE A 37 -5.97 -6.19 1.87
N GLU A 38 -7.17 -5.81 1.41
CA GLU A 38 -8.39 -5.80 2.20
C GLU A 38 -8.93 -7.22 2.36
N LYS A 39 -9.98 -7.39 3.18
CA LYS A 39 -10.77 -8.63 3.19
C LYS A 39 -11.22 -8.96 1.76
N ASP A 40 -11.21 -10.24 1.43
CA ASP A 40 -11.49 -10.82 0.10
C ASP A 40 -10.33 -10.76 -0.92
N ASP A 41 -9.08 -10.63 -0.45
CA ASP A 41 -7.85 -10.67 -1.28
C ASP A 41 -7.76 -9.50 -2.30
N VAL A 42 -8.57 -8.46 -2.09
CA VAL A 42 -8.62 -7.26 -2.93
C VAL A 42 -7.48 -6.33 -2.53
N THR A 43 -6.58 -6.02 -3.47
CA THR A 43 -5.53 -5.02 -3.23
C THR A 43 -6.13 -3.62 -3.26
N ALA A 44 -6.40 -3.07 -2.09
CA ALA A 44 -6.99 -1.74 -1.92
C ALA A 44 -5.97 -0.61 -2.15
N VAL A 45 -4.73 -0.82 -1.70
CA VAL A 45 -3.63 0.16 -1.82
C VAL A 45 -2.34 -0.55 -2.22
N ARG A 46 -1.55 0.07 -3.09
CA ARG A 46 -0.14 -0.28 -3.33
C ARG A 46 0.75 0.89 -2.99
N ALA A 47 1.86 0.64 -2.33
CA ALA A 47 2.84 1.69 -2.08
C ALA A 47 4.27 1.17 -2.24
N ALA A 48 5.11 1.92 -2.94
CA ALA A 48 6.53 1.65 -2.97
C ALA A 48 7.24 2.51 -1.93
N LEU A 49 8.20 1.91 -1.23
CA LEU A 49 9.13 2.60 -0.35
C LEU A 49 10.52 2.55 -0.96
N ASP A 50 11.29 3.63 -0.83
CA ASP A 50 12.71 3.64 -1.18
C ASP A 50 13.58 3.00 -0.07
N ALA A 51 14.89 2.94 -0.31
CA ALA A 51 15.87 2.43 0.66
C ALA A 51 15.97 3.28 1.94
N GLU A 52 15.52 4.53 1.88
CA GLU A 52 15.42 5.47 3.01
C GLU A 52 14.07 5.42 3.72
N LYS A 53 13.20 4.46 3.35
CA LYS A 53 11.85 4.26 3.89
C LYS A 53 10.89 5.40 3.58
N ASN A 54 11.17 6.21 2.56
CA ASN A 54 10.25 7.21 2.06
C ASN A 54 9.24 6.58 1.11
N VAL A 55 7.97 6.97 1.21
CA VAL A 55 6.94 6.52 0.27
C VAL A 55 7.16 7.20 -1.08
N VAL A 56 7.63 6.44 -2.06
CA VAL A 56 7.92 6.92 -3.42
C VAL A 56 6.63 7.14 -4.18
N TYR A 57 5.70 6.19 -4.08
CA TYR A 57 4.36 6.34 -4.64
C TYR A 57 3.35 5.56 -3.83
N ILE A 58 2.10 6.00 -3.93
CA ILE A 58 0.93 5.32 -3.39
C ILE A 58 -0.17 5.32 -4.44
N LYS A 59 -0.70 4.14 -4.74
CA LYS A 59 -1.83 3.92 -5.65
C LYS A 59 -2.98 3.31 -4.82
N SER A 60 -4.21 3.70 -5.11
CA SER A 60 -5.40 3.12 -4.48
C SER A 60 -6.49 2.79 -5.52
N GLY A 61 -7.49 2.01 -5.11
CA GLY A 61 -8.66 1.70 -5.93
C GLY A 61 -8.32 0.81 -7.13
N SER A 62 -8.97 1.03 -8.28
CA SER A 62 -8.80 0.18 -9.48
C SER A 62 -7.34 0.09 -9.95
N ARG A 63 -6.53 1.12 -9.70
CA ARG A 63 -5.09 1.15 -10.06
C ARG A 63 -4.24 0.30 -9.10
N ALA A 64 -4.66 0.15 -7.84
CA ALA A 64 -4.02 -0.75 -6.88
C ALA A 64 -4.38 -2.21 -7.17
N ALA A 65 -5.63 -2.48 -7.55
CA ALA A 65 -6.10 -3.81 -7.94
C ALA A 65 -5.45 -4.30 -9.25
N ALA A 66 -5.38 -3.44 -10.28
CA ALA A 66 -4.85 -3.80 -11.59
C ALA A 66 -3.31 -3.92 -11.64
N GLY A 67 -2.59 -3.27 -10.71
CA GLY A 67 -1.12 -3.27 -10.69
C GLY A 67 -0.45 -2.54 -11.87
N ASN A 68 -1.22 -1.91 -12.77
CA ASN A 68 -0.77 -1.16 -13.94
C ASN A 68 -0.95 0.36 -13.70
#